data_AF-W6MGX0-F1
#
_entry.id   AF-W6MGX0-F1
#
_cell.length_a   1.000
_cell.length_b   1.000
_cell.length_c   1.000
_cell.angle_alpha   90.00
_cell.angle_beta   90.00
_cell.angle_gamma   90.00
#
_symmetry.space_group_name_H-M   'P 1'
#
loop_
_entity.id
_entity.type
_entity.pdbx_description
1 polymer ?
#
loop_
_entity_poly.entity_id
_entity_poly.type
_entity_poly.pdbx_seq_one_letter_code
_entity_poly.pdbx_strand_id
1 'polypeptide(L)'
;MLRSVLLQVFACAVALCAAIEGSLELPSGLVLDPARSNLRLVGLKDGLLEDGPSERFYHFRADGTFEIPNVETGKYFLSIGSLDFALAKFSKLLVEVDAEQTVQIHDLEPGLIIDALAPAVDHPLRIPARLVRIRNYIEVKNKGISDTVPVKFMKNHKGATVGLVVALLLGVVPQLLLYYRPDLFADDETSEAETPRPEPIQAPTQPPIEVIKQTTARASAAGRRRK
;
A
#
# COMPACT_ATOMS: atom_id res chain seq x y z
N MET A 1 24.67 -1.42 -70.45
CA MET A 1 23.60 -0.92 -69.57
C MET A 1 22.89 -2.02 -68.76
N LEU A 2 22.52 -3.18 -69.32
CA LEU A 2 21.81 -4.25 -68.58
C LEU A 2 22.40 -4.63 -67.21
N ARG A 3 23.73 -4.70 -67.06
CA ARG A 3 24.38 -5.07 -65.79
C ARG A 3 24.09 -4.09 -64.62
N SER A 4 23.75 -2.83 -64.90
CA SER A 4 23.44 -1.85 -63.86
C SER A 4 22.03 -2.04 -63.28
N VAL A 5 21.07 -2.38 -64.15
CA VAL A 5 19.68 -2.62 -63.74
C VAL A 5 19.58 -3.91 -62.91
N LEU A 6 20.29 -4.97 -63.32
CA LEU A 6 20.37 -6.22 -62.56
C LEU A 6 20.94 -6.01 -61.15
N LEU A 7 21.96 -5.16 -61.00
CA LEU A 7 22.52 -4.83 -59.69
C LEU A 7 21.55 -3.99 -58.83
N GLN A 8 20.79 -3.07 -59.43
CA GLN A 8 19.77 -2.30 -58.70
C GLN A 8 18.55 -3.13 -58.29
N VAL A 9 18.14 -4.13 -59.08
CA VAL A 9 17.09 -5.08 -58.65
C VAL A 9 17.61 -5.98 -57.52
N PHE A 10 18.86 -6.44 -57.59
CA PHE A 10 19.48 -7.22 -56.51
C PHE A 10 19.68 -6.40 -55.22
N ALA A 11 19.95 -5.10 -55.35
CA ALA A 11 20.02 -4.16 -54.23
C ALA A 11 18.65 -3.60 -53.79
N CYS A 12 17.57 -3.90 -54.52
CA CYS A 12 16.19 -3.61 -54.12
C CYS A 12 15.47 -4.86 -53.57
N ALA A 13 16.03 -6.05 -53.80
CA ALA A 13 15.82 -7.24 -52.99
C ALA A 13 16.56 -7.14 -51.64
N VAL A 14 16.60 -5.94 -51.04
CA VAL A 14 16.63 -5.84 -49.57
C VAL A 14 15.38 -6.58 -49.14
N ALA A 15 15.56 -7.73 -48.50
CA ALA A 15 14.45 -8.43 -47.89
C ALA A 15 13.76 -7.42 -46.97
N LEU A 16 12.49 -7.09 -47.26
CA LEU A 16 11.66 -6.44 -46.26
C LEU A 16 11.54 -7.48 -45.16
N CYS A 17 12.26 -7.27 -44.08
CA CYS A 17 12.15 -8.01 -42.85
C CYS A 17 11.53 -7.07 -41.82
N ALA A 18 10.53 -7.55 -41.10
CA ALA A 18 9.88 -6.79 -40.06
C ALA A 18 10.87 -6.39 -38.95
N ALA A 19 10.57 -5.29 -38.28
CA ALA A 19 11.24 -4.87 -37.05
C ALA A 19 10.22 -4.85 -35.91
N ILE A 20 10.56 -5.45 -34.76
CA ILE A 20 9.73 -5.33 -33.54
C ILE A 20 10.27 -4.18 -32.72
N GLU A 21 9.60 -3.04 -32.79
CA GLU A 21 9.89 -1.83 -32.02
C GLU A 21 9.03 -1.72 -30.76
N GLY A 22 9.57 -1.08 -29.73
CA GLY A 22 8.80 -0.69 -28.56
C GLY A 22 9.53 0.19 -27.55
N SER A 23 8.80 0.62 -26.54
CA SER A 23 9.28 1.49 -25.47
C SER A 23 8.72 1.07 -24.10
N LEU A 24 9.61 0.99 -23.13
CA LEU A 24 9.30 0.80 -21.72
C LEU A 24 9.35 2.16 -21.00
N GLU A 25 8.20 2.65 -20.56
CA GLU A 25 8.14 3.80 -19.67
C GLU A 25 8.58 3.37 -18.26
N LEU A 26 9.55 4.09 -17.69
CA LEU A 26 10.08 3.81 -16.35
C LEU A 26 9.42 4.74 -15.32
N PRO A 27 9.07 4.24 -14.12
CA PRO A 27 8.61 5.11 -13.03
C PRO A 27 9.73 6.07 -12.60
N SER A 28 9.36 7.29 -12.22
CA SER A 28 10.29 8.37 -11.85
C SER A 28 11.32 7.92 -10.79
N GLY A 29 12.61 8.01 -11.14
CA GLY A 29 13.72 7.61 -10.26
C GLY A 29 14.25 6.19 -10.49
N LEU A 30 13.60 5.37 -11.34
CA LEU A 30 14.18 4.11 -11.82
C LEU A 30 15.05 4.38 -13.05
N VAL A 31 16.33 3.99 -12.98
CA VAL A 31 17.23 3.97 -14.14
C VAL A 31 17.24 2.55 -14.70
N LEU A 32 17.06 2.41 -16.01
CA LEU A 32 17.16 1.13 -16.70
C LEU A 32 18.63 0.82 -16.99
N ASP A 33 19.08 -0.35 -16.55
CA ASP A 33 20.37 -0.92 -16.91
C ASP A 33 20.20 -1.93 -18.05
N PRO A 34 20.72 -1.66 -19.27
CA PRO A 34 20.71 -2.60 -20.39
C PRO A 34 21.39 -3.94 -20.08
N ALA A 35 22.41 -3.97 -19.22
CA ALA A 35 23.13 -5.20 -18.88
C ALA A 35 22.33 -6.10 -17.91
N ARG A 36 21.33 -5.54 -17.24
CA ARG A 36 20.47 -6.23 -16.24
C ARG A 36 19.02 -6.36 -16.72
N SER A 37 18.76 -6.09 -17.99
CA SER A 37 17.51 -6.31 -18.70
C SER A 37 17.74 -7.06 -20.00
N ASN A 38 16.79 -7.89 -20.40
CA ASN A 38 16.90 -8.69 -21.62
C ASN A 38 15.55 -8.86 -22.32
N LEU A 39 15.63 -8.94 -23.64
CA LEU A 39 14.55 -9.25 -24.56
C LEU A 39 14.93 -10.57 -25.22
N ARG A 40 14.19 -11.64 -24.95
CA ARG A 40 14.43 -12.97 -25.51
C ARG A 40 13.35 -13.25 -26.55
N LEU A 41 13.74 -13.40 -27.81
CA LEU A 41 12.87 -13.84 -28.90
C LEU A 41 13.15 -15.33 -29.17
N VAL A 42 12.11 -16.16 -29.28
CA VAL A 42 12.21 -17.59 -29.61
C VAL A 42 11.25 -17.92 -30.74
N GLY A 43 11.67 -18.72 -31.73
CA GLY A 43 10.78 -19.25 -32.76
C GLY A 43 9.70 -20.17 -32.19
N LEU A 44 8.48 -20.04 -32.69
CA LEU A 44 7.39 -20.98 -32.44
C LEU A 44 7.10 -21.77 -33.72
N LYS A 45 7.05 -23.09 -33.59
CA LYS A 45 6.71 -24.01 -34.68
C LYS A 45 5.58 -24.93 -34.23
N ASP A 46 4.49 -24.92 -35.00
CA ASP A 46 3.28 -25.70 -34.70
C ASP A 46 2.74 -25.47 -33.26
N GLY A 47 2.83 -24.24 -32.76
CA GLY A 47 2.38 -23.84 -31.41
C GLY A 47 3.34 -24.23 -30.28
N LEU A 48 4.42 -24.94 -30.57
CA LEU A 48 5.46 -25.31 -29.61
C LEU A 48 6.69 -24.41 -29.75
N LEU A 49 7.45 -24.27 -28.65
CA LEU A 49 8.77 -23.65 -28.71
C LEU A 49 9.67 -24.53 -29.57
N GLU A 50 10.36 -23.92 -30.53
CA GLU A 50 11.29 -24.65 -31.39
C GLU A 50 12.54 -25.02 -30.57
N ASP A 51 12.75 -26.32 -30.31
CA ASP A 51 13.97 -26.86 -29.68
C ASP A 51 15.15 -26.74 -30.66
N GLY A 52 15.68 -25.53 -30.81
CA GLY A 52 16.73 -25.20 -31.75
C GLY A 52 17.40 -23.84 -31.47
N PRO A 53 18.43 -23.47 -32.25
CA PRO A 53 19.21 -22.25 -32.04
C PRO A 53 18.50 -20.95 -32.48
N SER A 54 17.17 -20.94 -32.56
CA SER A 54 16.36 -19.76 -32.95
C SER A 54 16.09 -18.79 -31.78
N GLU A 55 16.68 -19.03 -30.60
CA GLU A 55 16.71 -18.08 -29.49
C GLU A 55 17.67 -16.90 -29.79
N ARG A 56 17.11 -15.69 -29.86
CA ARG A 56 17.84 -14.43 -30.08
C ARG A 56 17.68 -13.53 -28.85
N PHE A 57 18.78 -12.90 -28.40
CA PHE A 57 18.79 -11.96 -27.28
C PHE A 57 19.02 -10.53 -27.75
N TYR A 58 18.25 -9.60 -27.20
CA TYR A 58 18.36 -8.17 -27.41
C TYR A 58 18.29 -7.44 -26.06
N HIS A 59 18.64 -6.16 -26.07
CA HIS A 59 18.67 -5.32 -24.87
C HIS A 59 17.93 -4.01 -25.14
N PHE A 60 17.41 -3.41 -24.07
CA PHE A 60 16.90 -2.06 -24.13
C PHE A 60 18.04 -1.05 -24.30
N ARG A 61 17.75 0.07 -24.97
CA ARG A 61 18.56 1.28 -24.93
C ARG A 61 18.36 1.98 -23.58
N ALA A 62 19.27 2.86 -23.20
CA ALA A 62 19.24 3.57 -21.92
C ALA A 62 18.02 4.51 -21.74
N ASP A 63 17.33 4.85 -22.83
CA ASP A 63 16.08 5.63 -22.85
C ASP A 63 14.81 4.78 -22.66
N GLY A 64 14.94 3.46 -22.50
CA GLY A 64 13.82 2.53 -22.40
C GLY A 64 13.27 2.04 -23.74
N THR A 65 13.79 2.48 -24.88
CA THR A 65 13.39 1.98 -26.20
C THR A 65 14.09 0.66 -26.55
N PHE A 66 13.49 -0.12 -27.44
CA PHE A 66 14.13 -1.29 -28.02
C PHE A 66 13.68 -1.50 -29.47
N GLU A 67 14.51 -2.23 -30.21
CA GLU A 67 14.31 -2.54 -31.61
C GLU A 67 14.90 -3.93 -31.87
N ILE A 68 14.09 -4.82 -32.45
CA ILE A 68 14.50 -6.14 -32.90
C ILE A 68 14.44 -6.13 -34.43
N PRO A 69 15.55 -5.85 -35.13
CA PRO A 69 15.57 -5.78 -36.58
C PRO A 69 15.64 -7.18 -37.21
N ASN A 70 15.28 -7.27 -38.49
CA ASN A 70 15.42 -8.47 -39.31
C ASN A 70 14.68 -9.70 -38.73
N VAL A 71 13.41 -9.50 -38.37
CA VAL A 71 12.49 -10.59 -38.03
C VAL A 71 11.88 -11.12 -39.32
N GLU A 72 11.91 -12.44 -39.47
CA GLU A 72 11.36 -13.14 -40.63
C GLU A 72 9.86 -13.40 -40.43
N THR A 73 9.15 -13.79 -41.48
CA THR A 73 7.75 -14.23 -41.39
C THR A 73 7.63 -15.48 -40.53
N GLY A 74 6.76 -15.46 -39.52
CA GLY A 74 6.60 -16.57 -38.58
C GLY A 74 5.92 -16.16 -37.28
N LYS A 75 5.77 -17.12 -36.36
CA LYS A 75 5.31 -16.87 -34.98
C LYS A 75 6.51 -16.93 -34.04
N TYR A 76 6.55 -16.01 -33.08
CA TYR A 76 7.62 -15.88 -32.11
C TYR A 76 7.09 -15.63 -30.71
N PHE A 77 7.80 -16.15 -29.73
CA PHE A 77 7.59 -15.84 -28.33
C PHE A 77 8.61 -14.77 -27.89
N LEU A 78 8.14 -13.58 -27.52
CA LEU A 78 8.96 -12.50 -27.00
C LEU A 78 8.78 -12.41 -25.47
N SER A 79 9.86 -12.67 -24.72
CA SER A 79 9.91 -12.54 -23.27
C SER A 79 10.71 -11.31 -22.86
N ILE A 80 10.16 -10.51 -21.95
CA ILE A 80 10.77 -9.28 -21.44
C ILE A 80 11.17 -9.48 -19.98
N GLY A 81 12.48 -9.43 -19.72
CA GLY A 81 13.08 -9.70 -18.41
C GLY A 81 13.91 -8.54 -17.87
N SER A 82 13.96 -8.45 -16.53
CA SER A 82 14.91 -7.61 -15.81
C SER A 82 15.18 -8.14 -14.41
N LEU A 83 16.39 -7.88 -13.92
CA LEU A 83 16.84 -8.12 -12.55
C LEU A 83 16.55 -6.94 -11.61
N ASP A 84 15.93 -5.85 -12.07
CA ASP A 84 15.58 -4.68 -11.25
C ASP A 84 14.08 -4.50 -11.11
N PHE A 85 13.32 -4.84 -12.16
CA PHE A 85 11.86 -4.75 -12.16
C PHE A 85 11.18 -6.02 -12.67
N ALA A 86 9.90 -6.14 -12.33
CA ALA A 86 8.97 -7.11 -12.86
C ALA A 86 7.85 -6.36 -13.57
N LEU A 87 7.40 -6.89 -14.70
CA LEU A 87 6.27 -6.37 -15.45
C LEU A 87 5.00 -7.13 -15.04
N ALA A 88 3.94 -6.39 -14.72
CA ALA A 88 2.65 -6.97 -14.35
C ALA A 88 1.87 -7.55 -15.55
N LYS A 89 2.13 -7.03 -16.75
CA LYS A 89 1.62 -7.46 -18.07
C LYS A 89 2.72 -7.24 -19.11
N PHE A 90 2.60 -7.81 -20.31
CA PHE A 90 3.60 -7.71 -21.38
C PHE A 90 4.98 -8.31 -21.02
N SER A 91 5.06 -9.15 -19.98
CA SER A 91 6.29 -9.90 -19.65
C SER A 91 6.58 -11.03 -20.65
N LYS A 92 5.52 -11.49 -21.33
CA LYS A 92 5.49 -12.57 -22.31
C LYS A 92 4.49 -12.18 -23.39
N LEU A 93 4.91 -12.26 -24.64
CA LEU A 93 4.14 -11.80 -25.80
C LEU A 93 4.20 -12.86 -26.89
N LEU A 94 3.08 -13.07 -27.57
CA LEU A 94 3.07 -13.70 -28.89
C LEU A 94 3.30 -12.60 -29.92
N VAL A 95 4.22 -12.82 -30.84
CA VAL A 95 4.44 -11.95 -31.99
C VAL A 95 4.22 -12.77 -33.25
N GLU A 96 3.33 -12.31 -34.12
CA GLU A 96 3.09 -12.90 -35.43
C GLU A 96 3.55 -11.91 -36.49
N VAL A 97 4.46 -12.35 -37.36
CA VAL A 97 4.93 -11.60 -38.52
C VAL A 97 4.37 -12.29 -39.76
N ASP A 98 3.57 -11.60 -40.55
CA ASP A 98 2.94 -12.15 -41.74
C ASP A 98 3.84 -12.07 -42.99
N ALA A 99 3.30 -12.47 -44.15
CA ALA A 99 4.02 -12.41 -45.43
C ALA A 99 4.14 -10.98 -45.99
N GLU A 100 3.31 -10.04 -45.51
CA GLU A 100 3.35 -8.61 -45.86
C GLU A 100 4.28 -7.82 -44.92
N GLN A 101 4.94 -8.50 -43.98
CA GLN A 101 5.81 -7.95 -42.92
C GLN A 101 5.07 -7.07 -41.90
N THR A 102 3.75 -7.26 -41.75
CA THR A 102 3.01 -6.65 -40.63
C THR A 102 3.29 -7.42 -39.34
N VAL A 103 3.42 -6.68 -38.24
CA VAL A 103 3.72 -7.23 -36.91
C VAL A 103 2.48 -7.14 -36.04
N GLN A 104 1.94 -8.29 -35.67
CA GLN A 104 0.83 -8.40 -34.71
C GLN A 104 1.39 -8.90 -33.37
N ILE A 105 0.99 -8.26 -32.27
CA ILE A 105 1.50 -8.55 -30.92
C ILE A 105 0.30 -8.87 -30.02
N HIS A 106 0.41 -9.91 -29.19
CA HIS A 106 -0.63 -10.29 -28.23
C HIS A 106 -0.04 -10.51 -26.82
N ASP A 107 -0.73 -10.04 -25.77
CA ASP A 107 -0.31 -10.21 -24.36
C ASP A 107 -0.62 -11.64 -23.89
N LEU A 108 0.43 -12.44 -23.64
CA LEU A 108 0.29 -13.82 -23.15
C LEU A 108 0.30 -13.85 -21.63
N GLU A 109 -0.89 -13.98 -21.03
CA GLU A 109 -0.99 -14.18 -19.58
C GLU A 109 -0.45 -15.57 -19.17
N PRO A 110 0.21 -15.70 -18.00
CA PRO A 110 0.75 -16.98 -17.54
C PRO A 110 -0.33 -18.06 -17.42
N GLY A 111 -0.15 -19.16 -18.16
CA GLY A 111 -1.12 -20.27 -18.19
C GLY A 111 -2.15 -20.19 -19.32
N LEU A 112 -2.15 -19.13 -20.13
CA LEU A 112 -2.91 -19.08 -21.37
C LEU A 112 -2.27 -20.00 -22.42
N ILE A 113 -3.10 -20.74 -23.17
CA ILE A 113 -2.67 -21.54 -24.33
C ILE A 113 -2.42 -20.59 -25.51
N ILE A 114 -1.37 -20.83 -26.29
CA ILE A 114 -0.93 -19.96 -27.40
C ILE A 114 -2.01 -19.80 -28.48
N ASP A 115 -2.89 -20.80 -28.66
CA ASP A 115 -4.02 -20.76 -29.60
C ASP A 115 -5.30 -20.09 -29.06
N ALA A 116 -5.32 -19.71 -27.77
CA ALA A 116 -6.43 -18.91 -27.25
C ALA A 116 -6.31 -17.47 -27.77
N LEU A 117 -7.43 -16.83 -28.07
CA LEU A 117 -7.50 -15.49 -28.65
C LEU A 117 -6.98 -14.41 -27.67
N ALA A 118 -5.66 -14.30 -27.55
CA ALA A 118 -4.98 -13.36 -26.69
C ALA A 118 -5.24 -11.92 -27.17
N PRO A 119 -5.44 -10.95 -26.25
CA PRO A 119 -5.77 -9.59 -26.62
C PRO A 119 -4.65 -8.98 -27.46
N ALA A 120 -5.01 -8.49 -28.64
CA ALA A 120 -4.10 -7.76 -29.51
C ALA A 120 -3.59 -6.49 -28.83
N VAL A 121 -2.33 -6.16 -29.11
CA VAL A 121 -1.58 -5.05 -28.54
C VAL A 121 -1.04 -4.22 -29.69
N ASP A 122 -1.19 -2.90 -29.60
CA ASP A 122 -0.73 -1.98 -30.63
C ASP A 122 0.79 -2.08 -30.85
N HIS A 123 1.20 -2.03 -32.11
CA HIS A 123 2.57 -1.91 -32.55
C HIS A 123 2.85 -0.47 -33.01
N PRO A 124 3.96 0.19 -32.61
CA PRO A 124 5.04 -0.30 -31.75
C PRO A 124 4.62 -0.48 -30.28
N LEU A 125 5.19 -1.47 -29.60
CA LEU A 125 4.79 -1.87 -28.25
C LEU A 125 5.07 -0.77 -27.22
N ARG A 126 4.05 -0.30 -26.49
CA ARG A 126 4.22 0.69 -25.41
C ARG A 126 3.85 0.10 -24.06
N ILE A 127 4.85 -0.06 -23.19
CA ILE A 127 4.66 -0.59 -21.83
C ILE A 127 4.62 0.59 -20.85
N PRO A 128 3.45 0.97 -20.32
CA PRO A 128 3.33 2.14 -19.44
C PRO A 128 3.88 1.89 -18.04
N ALA A 129 4.45 2.94 -17.42
CA ALA A 129 5.18 2.86 -16.15
C ALA A 129 4.38 2.24 -14.99
N ARG A 130 3.04 2.37 -15.03
CA ARG A 130 2.10 1.77 -14.05
C ARG A 130 2.18 0.24 -13.95
N LEU A 131 2.71 -0.44 -14.97
CA LEU A 131 2.87 -1.90 -15.01
C LEU A 131 4.25 -2.37 -14.51
N VAL A 132 5.18 -1.44 -14.33
CA VAL A 132 6.55 -1.70 -13.87
C VAL A 132 6.57 -1.69 -12.34
N ARG A 133 7.05 -2.78 -11.73
CA ARG A 133 7.22 -2.90 -10.28
C ARG A 133 8.67 -3.22 -9.95
N ILE A 134 9.28 -2.46 -9.05
CA ILE A 134 10.64 -2.73 -8.56
C ILE A 134 10.64 -4.08 -7.83
N ARG A 135 11.65 -4.92 -8.09
CA ARG A 135 11.80 -6.23 -7.45
C ARG A 135 12.47 -6.06 -6.08
N ASN A 136 11.75 -6.46 -5.04
CA ASN A 136 12.28 -6.48 -3.68
C ASN A 136 12.94 -7.85 -3.40
N TYR A 137 14.26 -7.94 -3.63
CA TYR A 137 15.05 -9.13 -3.31
C TYR A 137 15.47 -9.23 -1.84
N ILE A 138 15.44 -8.11 -1.12
CA ILE A 138 15.87 -8.02 0.28
C ILE A 138 14.64 -7.96 1.18
N GLU A 139 14.39 -9.04 1.92
CA GLU A 139 13.42 -9.03 3.00
C GLU A 139 13.97 -8.23 4.19
N VAL A 140 13.47 -7.00 4.37
CA VAL A 140 13.83 -6.17 5.53
C VAL A 140 13.20 -6.76 6.79
N LYS A 141 13.95 -7.64 7.46
CA LYS A 141 13.56 -8.33 8.69
C LYS A 141 13.26 -7.38 9.87
N ASN A 142 13.78 -6.16 9.80
CA ASN A 142 13.56 -5.11 10.79
C ASN A 142 12.29 -4.29 10.51
N LYS A 143 11.13 -4.96 10.46
CA LYS A 143 9.89 -4.29 10.87
C LYS A 143 10.01 -4.09 12.39
N GLY A 144 10.02 -2.84 12.84
CA GLY A 144 10.35 -2.48 14.22
C GLY A 144 9.39 -3.03 15.28
N ILE A 145 9.50 -2.53 16.51
CA ILE A 145 8.70 -2.94 17.69
C ILE A 145 7.19 -3.06 17.39
N SER A 146 6.71 -2.24 16.44
CA SER A 146 5.36 -2.22 15.86
C SER A 146 4.85 -3.53 15.22
N ASP A 147 5.72 -4.50 14.97
CA ASP A 147 5.43 -5.78 14.29
C ASP A 147 5.56 -7.01 15.20
N THR A 148 5.90 -6.81 16.48
CA THR A 148 5.86 -7.83 17.53
C THR A 148 4.42 -8.36 17.71
N VAL A 149 4.30 -9.63 18.07
CA VAL A 149 3.00 -10.32 18.29
C VAL A 149 2.04 -9.52 19.19
N PRO A 150 2.43 -9.00 20.38
CA PRO A 150 1.54 -8.17 21.20
C PRO A 150 1.08 -6.89 20.48
N VAL A 151 1.94 -6.18 19.76
CA VAL A 151 1.54 -4.92 19.10
C VAL A 151 0.63 -5.18 17.89
N LYS A 152 0.82 -6.29 17.16
CA LYS A 152 -0.13 -6.74 16.12
C LYS A 152 -1.48 -7.11 16.72
N PHE A 153 -1.49 -7.85 17.83
CA PHE A 153 -2.72 -8.19 18.55
C PHE A 153 -3.47 -6.93 19.01
N MET A 154 -2.75 -5.94 19.56
CA MET A 154 -3.35 -4.68 20.01
C MET A 154 -3.95 -3.85 18.86
N LYS A 155 -3.29 -3.83 17.69
CA LYS A 155 -3.80 -3.10 16.50
C LYS A 155 -5.09 -3.72 15.94
N ASN A 156 -5.15 -5.05 15.88
CA ASN A 156 -6.31 -5.76 15.32
C ASN A 156 -7.47 -5.89 16.32
N HIS A 157 -7.18 -6.05 17.63
CA HIS A 157 -8.18 -6.22 18.68
C HIS A 157 -8.22 -5.01 19.62
N LYS A 158 -8.58 -3.84 19.06
CA LYS A 158 -8.70 -2.58 19.81
C LYS A 158 -9.60 -2.71 21.06
N GLY A 159 -10.73 -3.41 20.95
CA GLY A 159 -11.64 -3.67 22.07
C GLY A 159 -11.03 -4.53 23.18
N ALA A 160 -10.36 -5.64 22.83
CA ALA A 160 -9.67 -6.48 23.81
C ALA A 160 -8.51 -5.74 24.50
N THR A 161 -7.85 -4.84 23.78
CA THR A 161 -6.77 -3.99 24.32
C THR A 161 -7.29 -3.02 25.37
N VAL A 162 -8.40 -2.34 25.10
CA VAL A 162 -9.06 -1.46 26.08
C VAL A 162 -9.53 -2.27 27.29
N GLY A 163 -10.13 -3.44 27.07
CA GLY A 163 -10.54 -4.34 28.15
C GLY A 163 -9.38 -4.79 29.05
N LEU A 164 -8.23 -5.14 28.46
CA LEU A 164 -7.03 -5.53 29.20
C LEU A 164 -6.43 -4.36 30.00
N VAL A 165 -6.41 -3.15 29.43
CA VAL A 165 -5.96 -1.94 30.16
C VAL A 165 -6.91 -1.62 31.31
N VAL A 166 -8.23 -1.67 31.11
CA VAL A 166 -9.22 -1.45 32.18
C VAL A 166 -9.12 -2.51 33.28
N ALA A 167 -8.96 -3.79 32.93
CA ALA A 167 -8.79 -4.87 33.90
C ALA A 167 -7.49 -4.71 34.71
N LEU A 168 -6.39 -4.29 34.07
CA LEU A 168 -5.13 -4.02 34.75
C LEU A 168 -5.21 -2.79 35.66
N LEU A 169 -5.91 -1.73 35.22
CA LEU A 169 -6.20 -0.55 36.05
C LEU A 169 -7.07 -0.91 37.26
N LEU A 170 -8.11 -1.73 37.10
CA LEU A 170 -8.99 -2.11 38.22
C LEU A 170 -8.39 -3.16 39.16
N GLY A 171 -7.49 -4.03 38.68
CA GLY A 171 -6.87 -5.07 39.50
C GLY A 171 -5.58 -4.62 40.19
N VAL A 172 -4.67 -3.97 39.45
CA VAL A 172 -3.29 -3.71 39.91
C VAL A 172 -3.15 -2.34 40.56
N VAL A 173 -3.87 -1.32 40.09
CA VAL A 173 -3.75 0.04 40.66
C VAL A 173 -4.29 0.14 42.09
N PRO A 174 -5.38 -0.52 42.51
CA PRO A 174 -5.78 -0.52 43.92
C PRO A 174 -4.75 -1.16 44.82
N GLN A 175 -4.09 -2.24 44.38
CA GLN A 175 -3.02 -2.89 45.15
C GLN A 175 -1.77 -2.02 45.24
N LEU A 176 -1.39 -1.30 44.17
CA LEU A 176 -0.33 -0.30 44.21
C LEU A 176 -0.69 0.93 45.07
N LEU A 177 -1.94 1.38 45.04
CA LEU A 177 -2.42 2.47 45.89
C LEU A 177 -2.35 2.08 47.37
N LEU A 178 -2.82 0.88 47.74
CA LEU A 178 -2.70 0.35 49.10
C LEU A 178 -1.23 0.18 49.55
N TYR A 179 -0.34 -0.20 48.63
CA TYR A 179 1.09 -0.32 48.93
C TYR A 179 1.79 1.04 49.17
N TYR A 180 1.40 2.10 48.44
CA TYR A 180 2.00 3.43 48.56
C TYR A 180 1.25 4.39 49.51
N ARG A 181 -0.03 4.12 49.83
CA ARG A 181 -0.87 4.84 50.79
C ARG A 181 -1.90 3.87 51.41
N PRO A 182 -1.53 3.11 52.46
CA PRO A 182 -2.47 2.22 53.14
C PRO A 182 -3.63 2.98 53.80
N ASP A 183 -3.39 4.21 54.26
CA ASP A 183 -4.34 5.03 55.02
C ASP A 183 -5.50 5.60 54.17
N LEU A 184 -5.54 5.35 52.85
CA LEU A 184 -6.58 5.89 51.96
C LEU A 184 -7.92 5.14 52.03
N PHE A 185 -7.93 3.96 52.65
CA PHE A 185 -9.10 3.08 52.82
C PHE A 185 -9.20 2.53 54.25
N ALA A 186 -8.48 3.15 55.20
CA ALA A 186 -8.76 2.95 56.61
C ALA A 186 -10.05 3.72 56.91
N ASP A 187 -11.15 3.00 57.13
CA ASP A 187 -12.42 3.61 57.51
C ASP A 187 -12.25 4.40 58.82
N ASP A 188 -12.85 5.59 58.85
CA ASP A 188 -12.82 6.50 59.99
C ASP A 188 -13.74 5.96 61.11
N GLU A 189 -13.28 4.95 61.86
CA GLU A 189 -13.96 4.46 63.08
C GLU A 189 -13.86 5.46 64.27
N THR A 190 -13.61 6.74 63.97
CA THR A 190 -13.55 7.86 64.91
C THR A 190 -14.70 8.87 64.73
N SER A 191 -15.89 8.38 64.37
CA SER A 191 -17.13 9.14 64.61
C SER A 191 -17.50 9.07 66.10
N GLU A 192 -17.16 10.11 66.83
CA GLU A 192 -17.34 10.25 68.28
C GLU A 192 -18.77 9.90 68.75
N ALA A 193 -18.90 8.85 69.57
CA ALA A 193 -20.10 8.59 70.35
C ALA A 193 -20.16 9.54 71.57
N GLU A 194 -20.31 10.84 71.32
CA GLU A 194 -20.41 11.84 72.39
C GLU A 194 -21.71 11.62 73.18
N THR A 195 -21.55 11.13 74.41
CA THR A 195 -22.66 10.79 75.29
C THR A 195 -23.25 12.09 75.86
N PRO A 196 -24.55 12.39 75.67
CA PRO A 196 -25.13 13.65 76.14
C PRO A 196 -25.18 13.67 77.67
N ARG A 197 -24.35 14.53 78.27
CA ARG A 197 -24.32 14.76 79.71
C ARG A 197 -25.42 15.76 80.08
N PRO A 198 -26.36 15.44 80.98
CA PRO A 198 -27.50 16.31 81.28
C PRO A 198 -27.09 17.60 82.00
N GLU A 199 -27.67 18.73 81.58
CA GLU A 199 -27.44 20.05 82.16
C GLU A 199 -28.10 20.21 83.55
N PRO A 200 -27.46 20.93 84.49
CA PRO A 200 -28.10 21.32 85.74
C PRO A 200 -29.03 22.53 85.54
N ILE A 201 -30.30 22.37 85.96
CA ILE A 201 -31.37 23.36 85.86
C ILE A 201 -31.01 24.65 86.62
N GLN A 202 -31.02 25.80 85.93
CA GLN A 202 -31.13 27.11 86.58
C GLN A 202 -32.55 27.67 86.47
N ALA A 203 -33.08 28.16 87.59
CA ALA A 203 -34.41 28.76 87.69
C ALA A 203 -34.41 30.22 87.19
N PRO A 204 -35.57 30.78 86.78
CA PRO A 204 -35.62 31.99 85.95
C PRO A 204 -35.64 33.29 86.77
N THR A 205 -35.30 34.43 86.14
CA THR A 205 -36.15 35.66 86.05
C THR A 205 -35.53 36.69 85.09
N GLN A 206 -36.40 37.45 84.42
CA GLN A 206 -36.21 38.50 83.38
C GLN A 206 -35.53 39.80 83.92
N PRO A 207 -35.40 40.94 83.17
CA PRO A 207 -35.52 41.25 81.72
C PRO A 207 -34.12 41.73 81.20
N PRO A 208 -33.81 42.91 80.57
CA PRO A 208 -34.55 43.86 79.71
C PRO A 208 -33.84 44.35 78.40
N ILE A 209 -34.68 44.86 77.47
CA ILE A 209 -34.58 45.96 76.45
C ILE A 209 -33.22 46.37 75.79
N GLU A 210 -33.31 46.79 74.51
CA GLU A 210 -32.35 47.50 73.61
C GLU A 210 -31.63 46.65 72.51
N VAL A 211 -31.52 47.08 71.23
CA VAL A 211 -32.24 48.17 70.49
C VAL A 211 -32.29 47.92 68.95
N ILE A 212 -33.09 48.76 68.28
CA ILE A 212 -33.32 49.00 66.84
C ILE A 212 -32.07 48.94 65.91
N LYS A 213 -32.21 48.23 64.76
CA LYS A 213 -31.87 48.65 63.36
C LYS A 213 -32.17 47.48 62.40
N GLN A 214 -33.27 47.45 61.64
CA GLN A 214 -33.43 48.14 60.36
C GLN A 214 -32.14 48.32 59.54
N THR A 215 -32.03 47.62 58.40
CA THR A 215 -31.74 48.21 57.06
C THR A 215 -31.97 47.18 55.95
N THR A 216 -33.07 47.40 55.21
CA THR A 216 -33.40 47.02 53.81
C THR A 216 -33.02 45.66 53.21
N ALA A 217 -34.05 44.96 52.74
CA ALA A 217 -33.98 43.89 51.74
C ALA A 217 -34.27 44.41 50.31
N ARG A 218 -34.18 43.48 49.34
CA ARG A 218 -34.75 43.48 47.96
C ARG A 218 -34.07 44.32 46.87
N ALA A 219 -33.70 43.63 45.79
CA ALA A 219 -34.39 43.79 44.49
C ALA A 219 -34.21 42.54 43.60
N SER A 220 -35.28 41.75 43.39
CA SER A 220 -35.38 40.78 42.29
C SER A 220 -36.84 40.38 42.09
N ALA A 221 -37.42 40.78 40.94
CA ALA A 221 -38.51 40.13 40.22
C ALA A 221 -39.03 41.07 39.11
N ALA A 222 -38.64 40.82 37.86
CA ALA A 222 -39.26 41.45 36.69
C ALA A 222 -40.41 40.56 36.17
N GLY A 223 -41.52 41.17 35.74
CA GLY A 223 -42.71 40.46 35.26
C GLY A 223 -43.80 41.45 34.82
N ARG A 224 -43.59 42.18 33.73
CA ARG A 224 -43.99 41.85 32.35
C ARG A 224 -45.48 42.13 32.08
N ARG A 225 -45.73 43.15 31.24
CA ARG A 225 -47.07 43.60 30.82
C ARG A 225 -47.73 42.65 29.82
N ARG A 226 -49.06 42.65 29.88
CA ARG A 226 -50.06 42.24 28.87
C ARG A 226 -49.58 42.44 27.42
N LYS A 227 -49.84 41.46 26.56
CA LYS A 227 -51.07 41.40 25.75
C LYS A 227 -51.43 39.94 25.46
#